data_AF-A0A2G0E5Y7-F1
#
_entry.id   AF-A0A2G0E5Y7-F1
#
_cell.length_a   1.000
_cell.length_b   1.000
_cell.length_c   1.000
_cell.angle_alpha   90.00
_cell.angle_beta   90.00
_cell.angle_gamma   90.00
#
_symmetry.space_group_name_H-M   'P 1'
#
loop_
_entity.id
_entity.type
_entity.pdbx_description
1 polymer ?
#
loop_
_entity_poly.entity_id
_entity_poly.type
_entity_poly.pdbx_seq_one_letter_code
_entity_poly.pdbx_strand_id
1 'polypeptide(L)'
;GMIDPDYSSISDYIDVESLNAYKLLLAQGFTEKEAFRRIKAKSRDNSRTPMQWSDAEQAGFTTGKPWLKVAGKLEEINVEKERSSEDSILSYYKKLIRLRKTYPIVAQGDYHAYGADHPQVYGYLRQFEGQQ
;
A
#
# COMPACT_ATOMS: atom_id res chain seq x y z
N GLY A 1 2.46 -2.30 -6.39
CA GLY A 1 1.94 -2.74 -5.08
C GLY A 1 3.10 -2.78 -4.10
N MET A 2 3.35 -1.67 -3.42
CA MET A 2 4.40 -1.62 -2.39
C MET A 2 3.90 -2.30 -1.11
N ILE A 3 4.84 -2.81 -0.32
CA ILE A 3 4.57 -3.50 0.93
C ILE A 3 5.02 -2.64 2.11
N ASP A 4 4.55 -2.97 3.31
CA ASP A 4 5.04 -2.37 4.54
C ASP A 4 6.57 -2.53 4.67
N PRO A 5 7.28 -1.53 5.20
CA PRO A 5 8.74 -1.58 5.33
C PRO A 5 9.18 -2.61 6.36
N ASP A 6 10.34 -3.23 6.13
CA ASP A 6 10.92 -4.17 7.09
C ASP A 6 11.79 -3.46 8.14
N TYR A 7 11.22 -2.44 8.79
CA TYR A 7 11.91 -1.75 9.88
C TYR A 7 12.12 -2.69 11.06
N SER A 8 13.27 -2.54 11.72
CA SER A 8 13.71 -3.43 12.81
C SER A 8 13.68 -2.76 14.18
N SER A 9 13.50 -1.43 14.23
CA SER A 9 13.48 -0.65 15.46
C SER A 9 12.48 0.51 15.40
N ILE A 10 11.98 0.93 16.57
CA ILE A 10 11.15 2.13 16.70
C ILE A 10 11.87 3.40 16.23
N SER A 11 13.21 3.41 16.27
CA SER A 11 14.03 4.54 15.79
C SER A 11 13.97 4.75 14.28
N ASP A 12 13.47 3.77 13.52
CA ASP A 12 13.28 3.90 12.07
C ASP A 12 11.97 4.64 11.72
N TYR A 13 11.08 4.77 12.70
CA TYR A 13 9.82 5.50 12.60
C TYR A 13 10.01 6.96 13.03
N ILE A 14 9.25 7.86 12.42
CA ILE A 14 9.26 9.27 12.82
C ILE A 14 7.87 9.82 13.13
N ASP A 15 6.81 9.07 12.83
CA ASP A 15 5.44 9.43 13.14
C ASP A 15 5.25 9.63 14.64
N VAL A 16 4.93 10.86 15.03
CA VAL A 16 4.78 11.27 16.42
C VAL A 16 3.75 10.41 17.16
N GLU A 17 2.65 10.05 16.50
CA GLU A 17 1.61 9.19 17.07
C GLU A 17 2.16 7.78 17.37
N SER A 18 2.90 7.18 16.43
CA SER A 18 3.56 5.90 16.61
C SER A 18 4.60 5.92 17.74
N LEU A 19 5.40 6.99 17.84
CA LEU A 19 6.39 7.15 18.91
C LEU A 19 5.73 7.33 20.28
N ASN A 20 4.62 8.07 20.37
CA ASN A 20 3.86 8.24 21.59
C ASN A 20 3.15 6.95 22.00
N ALA A 21 2.51 6.26 21.04
CA ALA A 21 1.87 4.97 21.26
C ALA A 21 2.88 3.92 21.76
N TYR A 22 4.10 3.89 21.20
CA TYR A 22 5.16 3.02 21.68
C TYR A 22 5.50 3.27 23.16
N LYS A 23 5.72 4.54 23.54
CA LYS A 23 5.98 4.92 24.93
C LYS A 23 4.84 4.53 25.87
N LEU A 24 3.59 4.73 25.44
CA LEU A 24 2.41 4.35 26.23
C LEU A 24 2.32 2.82 26.41
N LEU A 25 2.63 2.03 25.39
CA LEU A 25 2.65 0.57 25.48
C LEU A 25 3.73 0.10 26.47
N LEU A 26 4.92 0.69 26.45
CA LEU A 26 5.96 0.38 27.44
C LEU A 26 5.50 0.72 28.86
N ALA A 27 4.87 1.88 29.06
CA ALA A 27 4.34 2.29 30.35
C ALA A 27 3.19 1.37 30.85
N GLN A 28 2.49 0.70 29.94
CA GLN A 28 1.48 -0.31 30.25
C GLN A 28 2.07 -1.70 30.56
N GLY A 29 3.40 -1.85 30.54
CA GLY A 29 4.10 -3.10 30.86
C GLY A 29 4.33 -4.04 29.69
N PHE A 30 4.06 -3.63 28.45
CA PHE A 30 4.45 -4.42 27.28
C PHE A 30 5.96 -4.42 27.10
N THR A 31 6.50 -5.55 26.64
CA THR A 31 7.92 -5.61 26.24
C THR A 31 8.17 -4.76 25.00
N GLU A 32 9.42 -4.31 24.81
CA GLU A 32 9.83 -3.59 23.60
C GLU A 32 9.45 -4.34 22.32
N LYS A 33 9.62 -5.67 22.32
CA LYS A 33 9.26 -6.53 21.19
C LYS A 33 7.76 -6.51 20.89
N GLU A 34 6.92 -6.55 21.91
CA GLU A 34 5.47 -6.52 21.73
C GLU A 34 4.97 -5.14 21.33
N ALA A 35 5.47 -4.09 21.99
CA ALA A 35 5.17 -2.71 21.65
C ALA A 35 5.57 -2.43 20.20
N PHE A 36 6.80 -2.80 19.81
CA PHE A 36 7.30 -2.61 18.46
C PHE A 36 6.49 -3.38 17.42
N ARG A 37 6.14 -4.65 17.69
CA ARG A 37 5.29 -5.44 16.79
C ARG A 37 3.94 -4.76 16.52
N ARG A 38 3.34 -4.16 17.55
CA ARG A 38 2.07 -3.43 17.42
C ARG A 38 2.22 -2.15 16.59
N ILE A 39 3.31 -1.40 16.78
CA ILE A 39 3.62 -0.23 15.96
C ILE A 39 3.88 -0.63 14.52
N LYS A 40 4.70 -1.65 14.28
CA LYS A 40 5.04 -2.13 12.93
C LYS A 40 3.82 -2.51 12.11
N ALA A 41 2.76 -3.03 12.74
CA ALA A 41 1.53 -3.42 12.06
C ALA A 41 0.53 -2.27 11.80
N LYS A 42 0.71 -1.10 12.42
CA LYS A 42 -0.30 -0.03 12.44
C LYS A 42 0.22 1.36 12.08
N SER A 43 1.53 1.54 12.09
CA SER A 43 2.14 2.85 11.85
C SER A 43 1.78 3.37 10.47
N ARG A 44 1.41 4.65 10.42
CA ARG A 44 1.14 5.33 9.15
C ARG A 44 2.40 5.54 8.32
N ASP A 45 3.58 5.50 8.95
CA ASP A 45 4.86 5.60 8.22
C ASP A 45 5.06 4.41 7.27
N ASN A 46 4.37 3.28 7.48
CA ASN A 46 4.41 2.16 6.56
C ASN A 46 4.00 2.56 5.13
N SER A 47 3.09 3.54 4.99
CA SER A 47 2.66 4.07 3.69
C SER A 47 3.30 5.41 3.31
N ARG A 48 4.28 5.89 4.09
CA ARG A 48 4.99 7.17 3.85
C ARG A 48 6.44 7.00 3.41
N THR A 49 6.91 5.76 3.33
CA THR A 49 8.25 5.48 2.82
C THR A 49 8.46 6.08 1.43
N PRO A 50 9.69 6.46 1.06
CA PRO A 50 10.02 6.94 -0.27
C PRO A 50 9.40 6.09 -1.39
N MET A 51 8.89 6.76 -2.42
CA MET A 51 8.41 6.08 -3.63
C MET A 51 9.56 5.35 -4.31
N GLN A 52 9.31 4.11 -4.75
CA GLN A 52 10.33 3.27 -5.40
C GLN A 52 10.30 3.47 -6.92
N TRP A 53 11.11 4.40 -7.45
CA TRP A 53 11.13 4.74 -8.87
C TRP A 53 11.95 3.77 -9.72
N SER A 54 13.15 3.40 -9.27
CA SER A 54 14.10 2.55 -9.99
C SER A 54 15.01 1.78 -9.04
N ASP A 55 15.93 0.96 -9.56
CA ASP A 55 16.97 0.29 -8.76
C ASP A 55 18.13 1.21 -8.35
N ALA A 56 18.06 2.51 -8.67
CA ALA A 56 19.09 3.46 -8.27
C ALA A 56 19.13 3.63 -6.74
N GLU A 57 20.21 4.26 -6.25
CA GLU A 57 20.32 4.59 -4.83
C GLU A 57 19.08 5.33 -4.31
N GLN A 58 18.64 4.98 -3.09
CA GLN A 58 17.40 5.48 -2.49
C GLN A 58 16.17 5.29 -3.40
N ALA A 59 16.16 4.23 -4.21
CA ALA A 59 15.14 3.94 -5.21
C ALA A 59 14.92 5.02 -6.28
N GLY A 60 15.92 5.88 -6.51
CA GLY A 60 15.78 7.06 -7.37
C GLY A 60 14.89 8.16 -6.78
N PHE A 61 14.53 8.09 -5.49
CA PHE A 61 13.70 9.10 -4.83
C PHE A 61 14.46 10.41 -4.56
N THR A 62 15.73 10.29 -4.19
CA THR A 62 16.61 11.42 -3.86
C THR A 62 18.07 11.04 -4.02
N THR A 63 18.94 12.02 -4.23
CA THR A 63 20.41 11.84 -4.16
C THR A 63 20.96 12.06 -2.75
N GLY A 64 20.13 12.55 -1.82
CA GLY A 64 20.50 12.78 -0.42
C GLY A 64 20.06 11.65 0.50
N LYS A 65 19.94 11.96 1.79
CA LYS A 65 19.36 11.04 2.78
C LYS A 65 17.84 11.24 2.82
N PRO A 66 17.02 10.24 2.50
CA PRO A 66 15.58 10.37 2.64
C PRO A 66 15.20 10.48 4.12
N TRP A 67 14.10 11.19 4.37
CA TRP A 67 13.56 11.45 5.70
C TRP A 67 13.02 10.19 6.39
N LEU A 68 12.62 9.19 5.60
CA LEU A 68 12.34 7.81 6.00
C LEU A 68 13.15 6.85 5.14
N LYS A 69 13.52 5.69 5.68
CA LYS A 69 14.21 4.64 4.91
C LYS A 69 13.29 4.12 3.81
N VAL A 70 13.84 3.84 2.63
CA VAL A 70 13.13 3.15 1.54
C VAL A 70 12.59 1.81 2.07
N ALA A 71 11.38 1.45 1.65
CA ALA A 71 10.79 0.14 1.98
C ALA A 71 11.56 -1.01 1.31
N GLY A 72 11.26 -2.23 1.74
CA GLY A 72 11.94 -3.43 1.26
C GLY A 72 11.61 -3.77 -0.20
N LYS A 73 12.29 -4.80 -0.71
CA LYS A 73 12.05 -5.37 -2.06
C LYS A 73 12.22 -4.37 -3.22
N LEU A 74 13.16 -3.43 -3.11
CA LEU A 74 13.46 -2.50 -4.19
C LEU A 74 13.80 -3.22 -5.51
N GLU A 75 14.54 -4.31 -5.41
CA GLU A 75 14.92 -5.16 -6.54
C GLU A 75 13.75 -5.91 -7.20
N GLU A 76 12.57 -5.95 -6.57
CA GLU A 76 11.38 -6.59 -7.14
C GLU A 76 10.31 -5.54 -7.51
N ILE A 77 10.17 -4.50 -6.70
CA ILE A 77 9.06 -3.55 -6.74
C ILE A 77 9.61 -2.15 -7.01
N ASN A 78 9.56 -1.70 -8.27
CA ASN A 78 9.76 -0.30 -8.60
C ASN A 78 9.10 0.06 -9.93
N VAL A 79 8.93 1.36 -10.18
CA VAL A 79 8.23 1.86 -11.37
C VAL A 79 8.95 1.48 -12.67
N GLU A 80 10.28 1.53 -12.72
CA GLU A 80 11.06 1.14 -13.89
C GLU A 80 10.76 -0.30 -14.33
N LYS A 81 10.78 -1.26 -13.39
CA LYS A 81 10.43 -2.66 -13.64
C LYS A 81 8.96 -2.85 -13.96
N GLU A 82 8.06 -2.20 -13.22
CA GLU A 82 6.64 -2.34 -13.48
C GLU A 82 6.23 -1.71 -14.83
N ARG A 83 6.97 -0.73 -15.36
CA ARG A 83 6.72 -0.13 -16.67
C ARG A 83 7.09 -1.02 -17.85
N SER A 84 8.09 -1.90 -17.70
CA SER A 84 8.54 -2.80 -18.77
C SER A 84 7.73 -4.11 -18.83
N SER A 85 6.89 -4.39 -17.83
CA SER A 85 6.05 -5.59 -17.77
C SER A 85 4.56 -5.28 -18.03
N GLU A 86 3.95 -5.98 -18.99
CA GLU A 86 2.51 -5.88 -19.30
C GLU A 86 1.61 -6.54 -18.24
N ASP A 87 2.19 -7.45 -17.45
CA ASP A 87 1.54 -8.18 -16.35
C ASP A 87 1.84 -7.58 -14.98
N SER A 88 2.44 -6.38 -14.94
CA SER A 88 2.69 -5.65 -13.69
C SER A 88 1.42 -5.10 -13.06
N ILE A 89 1.50 -4.79 -11.75
CA ILE A 89 0.43 -4.11 -11.02
C ILE A 89 0.13 -2.74 -11.65
N LEU A 90 1.15 -1.97 -12.02
CA LEU A 90 1.00 -0.68 -12.71
C LEU A 90 0.24 -0.83 -14.03
N SER A 91 0.59 -1.82 -14.85
CA SER A 91 -0.08 -2.11 -16.11
C SER A 91 -1.54 -2.53 -15.87
N TYR A 92 -1.81 -3.32 -14.83
CA TYR A 92 -3.16 -3.68 -14.42
C TYR A 92 -3.98 -2.45 -14.00
N TYR A 93 -3.44 -1.56 -13.17
CA TYR A 93 -4.12 -0.31 -12.77
C TYR A 93 -4.39 0.61 -13.98
N LYS A 94 -3.46 0.71 -14.93
CA LYS A 94 -3.70 1.42 -16.20
C LYS A 94 -4.88 0.82 -16.98
N LYS A 95 -4.97 -0.52 -17.05
CA LYS A 95 -6.10 -1.24 -17.67
C LYS A 95 -7.41 -0.89 -16.95
N LEU A 96 -7.46 -0.94 -15.61
CA LEU A 96 -8.65 -0.58 -14.82
C LEU A 96 -9.11 0.87 -15.03
N ILE A 97 -8.17 1.83 -14.99
CA ILE A 97 -8.47 3.25 -15.21
C ILE A 97 -9.04 3.46 -16.62
N ARG A 98 -8.46 2.79 -17.62
CA ARG A 98 -8.96 2.84 -19.00
C ARG A 98 -10.38 2.28 -19.07
N LEU A 99 -10.65 1.11 -18.50
CA LEU A 99 -12.00 0.53 -18.46
C LEU A 99 -13.01 1.49 -17.83
N ARG A 100 -12.67 2.11 -16.69
CA ARG A 100 -13.56 3.09 -16.03
C ARG A 100 -13.85 4.31 -16.91
N LYS A 101 -12.90 4.74 -17.76
CA LYS A 101 -13.08 5.88 -18.68
C LYS A 101 -13.83 5.49 -19.96
N THR A 102 -13.70 4.25 -20.41
CA THR A 102 -14.31 3.76 -21.64
C THR A 102 -15.75 3.32 -21.44
N TYR A 103 -16.08 2.71 -20.30
CA TYR A 103 -17.39 2.11 -20.05
C TYR A 103 -18.15 2.88 -18.96
N PRO A 104 -19.19 3.67 -19.31
CA PRO A 104 -19.99 4.41 -18.35
C PRO A 104 -20.56 3.54 -17.22
N ILE A 105 -20.94 2.29 -17.51
CA ILE A 105 -21.43 1.34 -16.50
C ILE A 105 -20.44 1.12 -15.33
N VAL A 106 -19.13 1.22 -15.58
CA VAL A 106 -18.10 1.09 -14.54
C VAL A 106 -18.02 2.36 -13.68
N ALA A 107 -18.26 3.53 -14.25
CA ALA A 107 -18.16 4.81 -13.55
C ALA A 107 -19.47 5.24 -12.86
N GLN A 108 -20.60 4.93 -13.47
CA GLN A 108 -21.92 5.49 -13.15
C GLN A 108 -22.96 4.42 -12.80
N GLY A 109 -22.72 3.15 -13.17
CA GLY A 109 -23.71 2.11 -12.94
C GLY A 109 -23.96 1.82 -11.46
N ASP A 110 -25.20 1.50 -11.14
CA ASP A 110 -25.64 1.13 -9.80
C ASP A 110 -24.92 -0.13 -9.33
N TYR A 111 -24.58 -0.16 -8.05
CA TYR A 111 -23.96 -1.31 -7.42
C TYR A 111 -25.04 -2.26 -6.88
N HIS A 112 -24.92 -3.55 -7.19
CA HIS A 112 -25.74 -4.59 -6.61
C HIS A 112 -24.84 -5.70 -6.06
N ALA A 113 -24.95 -5.99 -4.76
CA ALA A 113 -24.22 -7.09 -4.15
C ALA A 113 -24.65 -8.43 -4.76
N TYR A 114 -23.70 -9.34 -4.96
CA TYR A 114 -23.97 -10.67 -5.50
C TYR A 114 -23.23 -11.73 -4.70
N GLY A 115 -23.97 -12.71 -4.18
CA GLY A 115 -23.40 -13.79 -3.35
C GLY A 115 -22.77 -13.27 -2.05
N ALA A 116 -23.43 -12.32 -1.38
CA ALA A 116 -22.90 -11.63 -0.20
C ALA A 116 -22.50 -12.56 0.96
N ASP A 117 -23.13 -13.74 1.05
CA ASP A 117 -22.85 -14.72 2.10
C ASP A 117 -21.66 -15.65 1.77
N HIS A 118 -21.04 -15.52 0.58
CA HIS A 118 -19.94 -16.39 0.20
C HIS A 118 -18.66 -16.05 1.01
N PRO A 119 -18.05 -17.01 1.73
CA PRO A 119 -17.00 -16.72 2.71
C PRO A 119 -15.66 -16.26 2.11
N GLN A 120 -15.48 -16.41 0.80
CA GLN A 120 -14.21 -16.17 0.10
C GLN A 120 -14.33 -15.37 -1.21
N VAL A 121 -15.55 -15.06 -1.66
CA VAL A 121 -15.77 -14.43 -2.97
C VAL A 121 -16.56 -13.16 -2.76
N TYR A 122 -15.97 -12.03 -3.18
CA TYR A 122 -16.66 -10.75 -3.19
C TYR A 122 -17.20 -10.47 -4.60
N GLY A 123 -18.49 -10.75 -4.80
CA GLY A 123 -19.19 -10.55 -6.07
C GLY A 123 -20.07 -9.30 -6.07
N TYR A 124 -20.15 -8.63 -7.22
CA TYR A 124 -21.12 -7.56 -7.43
C TYR A 124 -21.44 -7.39 -8.92
N LEU A 125 -22.61 -6.81 -9.19
CA LEU A 125 -23.04 -6.41 -10.51
C LEU A 125 -23.04 -4.88 -10.61
N ARG A 126 -22.85 -4.38 -11.83
CA ARG A 126 -23.03 -2.97 -12.18
C ARG A 126 -24.16 -2.90 -13.19
N GLN A 127 -25.10 -1.98 -13.02
CA GLN A 127 -26.22 -1.80 -13.95
C GLN A 127 -26.31 -0.34 -14.39
N PHE A 128 -26.44 -0.08 -15.69
CA PHE A 128 -26.53 1.28 -16.22
C PHE A 128 -27.29 1.28 -17.55
N GLU A 129 -28.35 2.10 -17.66
CA GLU A 129 -29.14 2.29 -18.90
C GLU A 129 -29.55 0.97 -19.59
N GLY A 130 -30.00 -0.01 -18.80
CA GLY A 130 -30.44 -1.33 -19.30
C GLY A 130 -29.32 -2.30 -19.65
N GLN A 131 -28.06 -1.92 -19.44
CA GLN A 131 -26.89 -2.81 -19.52
C GLN A 131 -26.53 -3.36 -18.14
N GLN A 132 -25.97 -4.57 -18.12
CA GLN A 132 -25.45 -5.25 -16.92
C GLN A 132 -24.10 -5.91 -17.22
#